data_AF-A0A7C3YEY8-F1
#
_entry.id   AF-A0A7C3YEY8-F1
#
_cell.length_a   1.000
_cell.length_b   1.000
_cell.length_c   1.000
_cell.angle_alpha   90.00
_cell.angle_beta   90.00
_cell.angle_gamma   90.00
#
_symmetry.space_group_name_H-M   'P 1'
#
loop_
_entity.id
_entity.type
_entity.pdbx_description
1 polymer ?
#
loop_
_entity_poly.entity_id
_entity_poly.type
_entity_poly.pdbx_seq_one_letter_code
_entity_poly.pdbx_strand_id
1 'polypeptide(L)'
;EALALVAVDVSGRGVLAWDVEFPAERIGTFASELVEEFLYALVREGRLTIHVRVLAGRNAHHIAEAIFKALGRALRQAVEMDPRRAGVPSTKGQI
;
A
#
# COMPACT_ATOMS: atom_id res chain seq x y z
N GLU A 1 12.52 -13.78 -4.80
CA GLU A 1 13.56 -12.88 -4.25
C GLU A 1 12.97 -11.58 -3.71
N ALA A 2 11.86 -11.09 -4.26
CA ALA A 2 11.23 -9.85 -3.83
C ALA A 2 10.63 -9.92 -2.42
N LEU A 3 10.84 -8.85 -1.64
CA LEU A 3 10.28 -8.62 -0.32
C LEU A 3 9.78 -7.17 -0.25
N ALA A 4 8.48 -7.00 -0.13
CA ALA A 4 7.83 -5.71 0.01
C ALA A 4 7.20 -5.59 1.41
N LEU A 5 7.35 -4.42 2.02
CA LEU A 5 6.66 -3.99 3.22
C LEU A 5 5.62 -2.96 2.82
N VAL A 6 4.37 -3.18 3.24
CA VAL A 6 3.27 -2.24 3.06
C VAL A 6 2.63 -2.00 4.42
N ALA A 7 2.48 -0.72 4.78
CA ALA A 7 1.76 -0.30 5.98
C ALA A 7 0.58 0.59 5.58
N VAL A 8 -0.56 0.40 6.25
CA VAL A 8 -1.82 1.08 5.95
C VAL A 8 -2.39 1.71 7.22
N ASP A 9 -2.84 2.96 7.12
CA ASP A 9 -3.63 3.67 8.12
C ASP A 9 -4.92 4.21 7.46
N VAL A 10 -6.07 3.78 7.98
CA VAL A 10 -7.41 4.25 7.56
C VAL A 10 -7.67 5.61 8.22
N SER A 11 -6.98 6.59 7.66
CA SER A 11 -6.57 7.78 8.40
C SER A 11 -7.41 9.03 8.14
N GLY A 12 -8.27 9.01 7.12
CA GLY A 12 -8.98 10.17 6.60
C GLY A 12 -8.12 11.12 5.75
N ARG A 13 -6.84 10.78 5.53
CA ARG A 13 -5.86 11.55 4.76
C ARG A 13 -5.34 10.71 3.60
N GLY A 14 -5.30 11.29 2.39
CA GLY A 14 -4.76 10.61 1.20
C GLY A 14 -3.27 10.87 1.04
N VAL A 15 -2.44 9.97 1.56
CA VAL A 15 -0.98 10.10 1.53
C VAL A 15 -0.36 8.80 1.05
N LEU A 16 0.50 8.87 0.04
CA LEU A 16 1.36 7.77 -0.39
C LEU A 16 2.80 8.12 -0.05
N ALA A 17 3.47 7.23 0.68
CA ALA A 17 4.92 7.24 0.80
C ALA A 17 5.48 6.05 0.01
N TRP A 18 6.32 6.33 -0.97
CA TRP A 18 6.75 5.37 -1.98
C TRP A 18 8.29 5.26 -1.99
N ASP A 19 8.80 4.11 -1.57
CA ASP A 19 10.22 3.74 -1.59
C ASP A 19 10.38 2.43 -2.39
N VAL A 20 10.23 2.56 -3.72
CA VAL A 20 10.28 1.45 -4.66
C VAL A 20 11.03 1.87 -5.91
N GLU A 21 12.00 1.06 -6.30
CA GLU A 21 12.67 1.19 -7.59
C GLU A 21 12.37 -0.07 -8.42
N PHE A 22 11.76 0.12 -9.58
CA PHE A 22 11.51 -0.97 -10.51
C PHE A 22 12.73 -1.18 -11.42
N PRO A 23 13.29 -2.40 -11.51
CA PRO A 23 14.45 -2.68 -12.36
C PRO A 23 14.11 -2.75 -13.87
N ALA A 24 12.84 -2.56 -14.24
CA ALA A 24 12.38 -2.54 -15.62
C ALA A 24 11.17 -1.59 -15.75
N GLU A 25 11.15 -0.79 -16.81
CA GLU A 25 10.06 0.14 -17.12
C GLU A 25 8.73 -0.56 -17.44
N ARG A 26 8.77 -1.84 -17.83
CA ARG A 26 7.59 -2.63 -18.19
C ARG A 26 7.64 -4.05 -17.64
N ILE A 27 6.45 -4.57 -17.32
CA ILE A 27 6.16 -5.97 -17.00
C ILE A 27 5.28 -6.52 -18.13
N GLY A 28 5.89 -7.15 -19.13
CA GLY A 28 5.19 -7.51 -20.38
C GLY A 28 4.66 -6.25 -21.08
N THR A 29 3.34 -6.14 -21.23
CA THR A 29 2.69 -4.95 -21.80
C THR A 29 2.28 -3.91 -20.76
N PHE A 30 2.47 -4.16 -19.46
CA PHE A 30 2.11 -3.25 -18.39
C PHE A 30 3.29 -2.31 -18.06
N ALA A 31 3.06 -1.00 -17.95
CA ALA A 31 4.10 -0.06 -17.54
C ALA A 31 4.26 -0.07 -16.01
N SER A 32 5.48 -0.28 -15.52
CA SER A 32 5.77 -0.46 -14.08
C SER A 32 5.39 0.76 -13.24
N GLU A 33 5.49 1.97 -13.82
CA GLU A 33 5.07 3.23 -13.18
C GLU A 33 3.58 3.23 -12.78
N LEU A 34 2.73 2.47 -13.49
CA LEU A 34 1.30 2.41 -13.19
C LEU A 34 1.00 1.74 -11.84
N VAL A 35 1.96 1.03 -11.24
CA VAL A 35 1.81 0.53 -9.87
C VAL A 35 1.75 1.71 -8.90
N GLU A 36 2.67 2.67 -9.00
CA GLU A 36 2.68 3.86 -8.14
C GLU A 36 1.42 4.70 -8.37
N GLU A 37 1.06 4.96 -9.64
CA GLU A 37 -0.14 5.73 -10.00
C GLU A 37 -1.43 5.09 -9.49
N PHE A 38 -1.54 3.75 -9.56
CA PHE A 38 -2.67 3.04 -8.97
C PHE A 38 -2.76 3.28 -7.46
N LEU A 39 -1.64 3.14 -6.73
CA LEU A 39 -1.64 3.37 -5.28
C LEU A 39 -1.88 4.84 -4.94
N TYR A 40 -1.38 5.78 -5.74
CA TYR A 40 -1.62 7.21 -5.57
C TYR A 40 -3.11 7.55 -5.70
N ALA A 41 -3.77 7.01 -6.72
CA ALA A 41 -5.23 7.13 -6.86
C ALA A 41 -5.98 6.47 -5.70
N LEU A 42 -5.55 5.27 -5.28
CA LEU A 42 -6.16 4.54 -4.16
C LEU A 42 -6.09 5.34 -2.84
N VAL A 43 -4.93 5.90 -2.49
CA VAL A 43 -4.79 6.66 -1.25
C VAL A 43 -5.63 7.94 -1.28
N ARG A 44 -5.69 8.61 -2.42
CA ARG A 44 -6.41 9.87 -2.58
C ARG A 44 -7.90 9.68 -2.45
N GLU A 45 -8.47 8.73 -3.18
CA GLU A 45 -9.92 8.48 -3.18
C GLU A 45 -10.36 7.74 -1.91
N GLY A 46 -9.54 6.80 -1.43
CA GLY A 46 -9.81 6.07 -0.19
C GLY A 46 -9.53 6.86 1.09
N ARG A 47 -8.88 8.03 0.98
CA ARG A 47 -8.39 8.83 2.12
C ARG A 47 -7.55 7.99 3.10
N LEU A 48 -6.65 7.19 2.53
CA LEU A 48 -5.77 6.27 3.25
C LEU A 48 -4.35 6.84 3.30
N THR A 49 -3.64 6.57 4.39
CA THR A 49 -2.19 6.74 4.41
C THR A 49 -1.57 5.38 4.14
N ILE A 50 -0.81 5.25 3.06
CA ILE A 50 -0.13 4.00 2.68
C ILE A 50 1.37 4.26 2.52
N HIS A 51 2.17 3.42 3.15
CA HIS A 51 3.61 3.36 2.94
C HIS A 51 3.95 2.07 2.19
N VAL A 52 4.76 2.19 1.14
CA VAL A 52 5.31 1.04 0.42
C VAL A 52 6.82 1.14 0.41
N ARG A 53 7.48 0.04 0.79
CA ARG A 53 8.92 -0.10 0.74
C ARG A 53 9.32 -1.46 0.20
N VAL A 54 10.19 -1.50 -0.81
CA VAL A 54 10.77 -2.74 -1.31
C VAL A 54 12.14 -2.95 -0.67
N LEU A 55 12.24 -3.97 0.19
CA LEU A 55 13.45 -4.28 0.96
C LEU A 55 14.43 -5.15 0.16
N ALA A 56 13.92 -5.94 -0.77
CA ALA A 56 14.69 -6.74 -1.70
C ALA A 56 13.86 -7.00 -2.96
N GLY A 57 14.51 -7.16 -4.10
CA GLY A 57 13.84 -7.45 -5.38
C GLY A 57 14.79 -7.22 -6.55
N ARG A 58 14.66 -8.04 -7.59
CA ARG A 58 15.44 -7.92 -8.84
C ARG A 58 14.56 -8.09 -10.08
N ASN A 59 13.36 -8.64 -9.93
CA ASN A 59 12.41 -8.82 -11.00
C ASN A 59 11.20 -7.90 -10.80
N ALA A 60 10.90 -7.05 -11.80
CA ALA A 60 9.80 -6.09 -11.73
C ALA A 60 8.43 -6.75 -11.49
N HIS A 61 8.17 -7.91 -12.10
CA HIS A 61 6.92 -8.67 -11.88
C HIS A 61 6.80 -9.09 -10.41
N HIS A 62 7.85 -9.71 -9.85
CA HIS A 62 7.83 -10.17 -8.47
C HIS A 62 7.69 -9.01 -7.48
N ILE A 63 8.33 -7.86 -7.77
CA ILE A 63 8.20 -6.65 -6.95
C ILE A 63 6.75 -6.15 -6.95
N ALA A 64 6.16 -5.97 -8.13
CA ALA A 64 4.76 -5.50 -8.24
C ALA A 64 3.81 -6.47 -7.52
N GLU A 65 3.95 -7.77 -7.77
CA GLU A 65 3.12 -8.79 -7.13
C GLU A 65 3.29 -8.82 -5.61
N ALA A 66 4.51 -8.66 -5.10
CA ALA A 66 4.78 -8.58 -3.67
C ALA A 66 4.12 -7.36 -3.02
N ILE A 67 4.16 -6.19 -3.68
CA ILE A 67 3.50 -4.96 -3.22
C ILE A 67 1.98 -5.19 -3.12
N PHE A 68 1.34 -5.69 -4.18
CA PHE A 68 -0.11 -5.93 -4.18
C PHE A 68 -0.54 -6.98 -3.14
N LYS A 69 0.24 -8.06 -2.97
CA LYS A 69 -0.03 -9.07 -1.93
C LYS A 69 0.13 -8.51 -0.52
N ALA A 70 1.18 -7.73 -0.27
CA ALA A 70 1.41 -7.09 1.02
C ALA A 70 0.31 -6.05 1.32
N LEU A 71 -0.08 -5.26 0.32
CA LEU A 71 -1.19 -4.31 0.40
C LEU A 71 -2.51 -5.00 0.77
N GLY A 72 -2.86 -6.10 0.11
CA GLY A 72 -4.09 -6.85 0.43
C GLY A 72 -4.12 -7.38 1.86
N ARG A 73 -2.97 -7.85 2.38
CA ARG A 73 -2.84 -8.31 3.78
C ARG A 73 -2.95 -7.14 4.76
N ALA A 74 -2.25 -6.04 4.50
CA ALA A 74 -2.26 -4.85 5.36
C ALA A 74 -3.64 -4.20 5.39
N LEU A 75 -4.32 -4.08 4.23
CA LEU A 75 -5.69 -3.59 4.15
C LEU A 75 -6.65 -4.47 4.94
N ARG A 76 -6.58 -5.80 4.75
CA ARG A 76 -7.42 -6.74 5.53
C ARG A 76 -7.28 -6.50 7.02
N GLN A 77 -6.05 -6.38 7.52
CA GLN A 77 -5.80 -6.12 8.94
C GLN A 77 -6.32 -4.74 9.38
N ALA A 78 -6.12 -3.71 8.55
CA ALA A 78 -6.50 -2.33 8.88
C ALA A 78 -8.03 -2.12 8.92
N VAL A 79 -8.80 -2.88 8.14
CA VAL A 79 -10.27 -2.79 8.10
C VAL A 79 -10.98 -3.81 8.99
N GLU A 80 -10.22 -4.70 9.65
CA GLU A 80 -10.80 -5.70 10.55
C GLU A 80 -11.38 -5.03 11.79
N MET A 81 -12.59 -5.44 12.18
CA MET A 81 -13.22 -4.96 13.41
C MET A 81 -12.45 -5.48 14.62
N ASP A 82 -11.93 -4.58 15.46
CA ASP A 82 -11.31 -4.97 16.73
C ASP A 82 -12.38 -5.06 17.83
N PRO A 83 -12.75 -6.27 18.32
CA PRO A 83 -13.77 -6.44 19.35
C PRO A 83 -13.38 -5.83 20.70
N ARG A 84 -12.09 -5.49 20.90
CA ARG A 84 -11.61 -4.87 22.14
C ARG A 84 -11.79 -3.35 22.14
N ARG A 85 -12.08 -2.75 20.99
CA ARG A 85 -12.16 -1.31 20.81
C ARG A 85 -13.60 -0.87 20.59
N ALA A 86 -14.04 0.07 21.41
CA ALA A 86 -15.30 0.77 21.22
C ALA A 86 -15.05 2.15 20.60
N GLY A 87 -15.92 2.56 19.66
CA GLY A 87 -15.89 3.88 19.04
C GLY A 87 -14.83 4.07 17.96
N VAL A 88 -14.62 5.33 17.58
CA VAL A 88 -13.71 5.72 16.48
C VAL A 88 -12.25 5.54 16.93
N PRO A 89 -11.38 4.89 16.14
CA PRO A 89 -9.98 4.62 16.50
C PRO A 89 -9.05 5.84 16.44
N SER A 90 -9.50 7.00 16.94
CA SER A 90 -8.79 8.29 16.89
C SER A 90 -8.94 9.05 18.19
N THR A 91 -7.84 9.62 18.71
CA THR A 91 -7.87 10.48 19.91
C THR A 91 -8.65 11.78 19.69
N LYS A 92 -8.90 12.15 18.43
CA LYS A 92 -9.73 13.31 18.04
C LYS A 92 -11.22 12.98 17.97
N GLY A 93 -11.60 11.71 18.16
CA GLY A 93 -12.98 11.25 18.04
C GLY A 93 -13.53 11.17 16.60
N GLN A 94 -12.70 11.47 15.60
CA GLN A 94 -13.05 11.44 14.18
C GLN A 94 -11.85 10.96 13.33
N ILE A 95 -12.16 10.41 12.14
CA ILE A 95 -11.21 10.04 11.09
C ILE A 95 -11.23 11.13 10.02
#